data_AF-A0A2S2NJ53-F1
#
_entry.id   AF-A0A2S2NJ53-F1
#
_cell.length_a   1.000
_cell.length_b   1.000
_cell.length_c   1.000
_cell.angle_alpha   90.00
_cell.angle_beta   90.00
_cell.angle_gamma   90.00
#
_symmetry.space_group_name_H-M   'P 1'
#
loop_
_entity.id
_entity.type
_entity.pdbx_description
1 polymer ?
#
loop_
_entity_poly.entity_id
_entity_poly.type
_entity_poly.pdbx_seq_one_letter_code
_entity_poly.pdbx_strand_id
1 'polypeptide(L)'
;VNYTKIISCPSIIISLTDGFKSLESSLNKYTYSNEYECTICNEVITSFRHLQNHLFIETDVYSDQSKFTLDNFPVNININDTSYTFYGAVGYSGNHYVAYIRRSNNKWEMHNDLFKKITVIKNFDKLE
;
A
#
# COMPACT_ATOMS: atom_id res chain seq x y z
N VAL A 1 -18.95 0.12 -30.14
CA VAL A 1 -19.50 -0.48 -28.90
C VAL A 1 -18.53 -0.21 -27.78
N ASN A 2 -18.92 0.54 -26.74
CA ASN A 2 -18.01 0.82 -25.61
C ASN A 2 -17.97 -0.39 -24.67
N TYR A 3 -16.83 -1.05 -24.58
CA TYR A 3 -16.65 -2.21 -23.71
C TYR A 3 -16.08 -1.78 -22.36
N THR A 4 -16.65 -2.31 -21.28
CA THR A 4 -16.17 -2.04 -19.92
C THR A 4 -15.54 -3.27 -19.30
N LYS A 5 -14.37 -3.10 -18.68
CA LYS A 5 -13.68 -4.14 -17.90
C LYS A 5 -13.46 -3.69 -16.47
N ILE A 6 -13.93 -4.46 -15.50
CA ILE A 6 -13.66 -4.22 -14.08
C ILE A 6 -12.53 -5.15 -13.63
N ILE A 7 -11.52 -4.58 -12.99
CA ILE A 7 -10.33 -5.30 -12.50
C ILE A 7 -10.34 -5.24 -10.97
N SER A 8 -10.44 -6.39 -10.32
CA SER A 8 -10.30 -6.49 -8.87
C SER A 8 -8.84 -6.35 -8.44
N CYS A 9 -8.56 -5.48 -7.48
CA CYS A 9 -7.19 -5.14 -7.05
C CYS A 9 -7.04 -5.27 -5.52
N PRO A 10 -6.80 -6.49 -5.00
CA PRO A 10 -6.40 -6.69 -3.60
C PRO A 10 -4.92 -6.35 -3.36
N SER A 11 -4.07 -6.52 -4.37
CA SER A 11 -2.64 -6.22 -4.32
C SER A 11 -2.29 -5.12 -5.32
N ILE A 12 -1.50 -4.14 -4.88
CA ILE A 12 -1.18 -2.94 -5.64
C ILE A 12 0.32 -2.70 -5.55
N ILE A 13 0.95 -2.53 -6.71
CA ILE A 13 2.31 -2.00 -6.80
C ILE A 13 2.18 -0.51 -7.13
N ILE A 14 2.75 0.35 -6.30
CA ILE A 14 2.64 1.80 -6.46
C ILE A 14 4.00 2.48 -6.29
N SER A 15 4.27 3.44 -7.17
CA SER A 15 5.42 4.32 -7.06
C SER A 15 5.04 5.56 -6.26
N LEU A 16 5.79 5.85 -5.21
CA LEU A 16 5.56 6.97 -4.31
C LEU A 16 6.59 8.07 -4.57
N THR A 17 6.14 9.22 -5.07
CA THR A 17 7.01 10.34 -5.44
C THR A 17 7.43 11.24 -4.27
N ASP A 18 6.70 11.24 -3.16
CA ASP A 18 6.99 12.01 -1.93
C ASP A 18 6.79 11.12 -0.68
N GLY A 19 7.32 9.89 -0.76
CA GLY A 19 7.10 8.85 0.24
C GLY A 19 5.62 8.60 0.52
N PHE A 20 5.29 8.24 1.76
CA PHE A 20 3.91 7.88 2.14
C PHE A 20 2.93 9.05 2.20
N LYS A 21 3.40 10.31 2.07
CA LYS A 21 2.50 11.48 2.01
C LYS A 21 1.66 11.48 0.74
N SER A 22 2.20 10.97 -0.38
CA SER A 22 1.47 10.86 -1.63
C SER A 22 0.69 9.55 -1.78
N LEU A 23 0.64 8.71 -0.75
CA LEU A 23 -0.04 7.41 -0.82
C LEU A 23 -1.52 7.55 -1.20
N GLU A 24 -2.25 8.44 -0.52
CA GLU A 24 -3.68 8.64 -0.76
C GLU A 24 -3.95 9.15 -2.18
N SER A 25 -3.23 10.18 -2.63
CA SER A 25 -3.40 10.73 -3.98
C SER A 25 -2.99 9.73 -5.06
N SER A 26 -1.95 8.93 -4.81
CA SER A 26 -1.49 7.90 -5.74
C SER A 26 -2.51 6.76 -5.86
N LEU A 27 -3.13 6.33 -4.76
CA LEU A 27 -4.18 5.32 -4.78
C LEU A 27 -5.49 5.82 -5.42
N ASN A 28 -5.87 7.08 -5.18
CA ASN A 28 -7.00 7.68 -5.90
C ASN A 28 -6.74 7.68 -7.42
N LYS A 29 -5.56 8.13 -7.85
CA LYS A 29 -5.16 8.08 -9.26
C LYS A 29 -5.13 6.65 -9.81
N TYR A 30 -4.71 5.67 -9.01
CA TYR A 30 -4.72 4.26 -9.41
C TYR A 30 -6.14 3.76 -9.76
N THR A 31 -7.19 4.30 -9.13
CA THR A 31 -8.58 3.93 -9.43
C THR A 31 -9.17 4.60 -10.67
N TYR A 32 -8.47 5.58 -11.27
CA TYR A 32 -8.96 6.25 -12.47
C TYR A 32 -9.12 5.27 -13.62
N SER A 33 -10.16 5.50 -14.42
CA SER A 33 -10.43 4.70 -15.61
C SER A 33 -9.31 4.84 -16.63
N ASN A 34 -8.95 3.73 -17.26
CA ASN A 34 -8.00 3.73 -18.37
C ASN A 34 -8.73 3.37 -19.66
N GLU A 35 -8.47 4.09 -20.73
CA GLU A 35 -9.02 3.82 -22.05
C GLU A 35 -7.95 3.19 -22.94
N TYR A 36 -8.35 2.15 -23.67
CA TYR A 36 -7.51 1.43 -24.61
C TYR A 36 -8.20 1.38 -25.95
N GLU A 37 -7.56 1.97 -26.96
CA GLU A 37 -8.02 1.89 -28.33
C GLU A 37 -7.49 0.60 -28.97
N CYS A 38 -8.39 -0.18 -29.56
CA CYS A 38 -8.02 -1.35 -30.32
C CYS A 38 -7.57 -0.93 -31.73
N THR A 39 -6.31 -1.15 -32.07
CA THR A 39 -5.76 -0.78 -33.38
C THR A 39 -6.30 -1.62 -34.56
N ILE A 40 -7.04 -2.69 -34.29
CA ILE A 40 -7.61 -3.59 -35.32
C ILE A 40 -9.04 -3.20 -35.67
N CYS A 41 -9.87 -2.87 -34.69
CA CYS A 41 -11.29 -2.55 -34.90
C CYS A 41 -11.68 -1.12 -34.55
N ASN A 42 -10.74 -0.28 -34.10
CA ASN A 42 -10.93 1.12 -33.67
C ASN A 42 -12.00 1.31 -32.59
N GLU A 43 -12.26 0.27 -31.82
CA GLU A 43 -13.16 0.32 -30.66
C GLU A 43 -12.39 0.69 -29.39
N VAL A 44 -13.07 1.35 -28.46
CA VAL A 44 -12.48 1.77 -27.18
C VAL A 44 -12.96 0.84 -26.06
N ILE A 45 -12.00 0.36 -25.27
CA ILE A 45 -12.24 -0.39 -24.05
C ILE A 45 -11.88 0.50 -22.86
N THR A 46 -12.85 0.71 -21.96
CA THR A 46 -12.61 1.42 -20.70
C THR A 46 -12.43 0.39 -19.57
N SER A 47 -11.32 0.49 -18.83
CA SER A 47 -11.06 -0.34 -17.65
C SER A 47 -11.18 0.45 -16.36
N PHE A 48 -11.77 -0.17 -15.33
CA PHE A 48 -11.89 0.38 -13.99
C PHE A 48 -11.19 -0.54 -13.00
N ARG A 49 -10.43 0.04 -12.06
CA ARG A 49 -9.82 -0.72 -10.97
C ARG A 49 -10.68 -0.61 -9.72
N HIS A 50 -11.04 -1.75 -9.17
CA HIS A 50 -11.87 -1.86 -7.98
C HIS A 50 -11.03 -2.37 -6.81
N LEU A 51 -10.81 -1.49 -5.83
CA LEU A 51 -10.09 -1.79 -4.60
C LEU A 51 -10.91 -2.70 -3.70
N GLN A 52 -10.25 -3.67 -3.09
CA GLN A 52 -10.88 -4.62 -2.15
C GLN A 52 -10.80 -4.10 -0.70
N ASN A 53 -11.57 -4.71 0.20
CA ASN A 53 -11.62 -4.34 1.62
C ASN A 53 -10.25 -4.38 2.32
N HIS A 54 -9.37 -5.27 1.87
CA HIS A 54 -7.99 -5.36 2.33
C HIS A 54 -7.05 -5.09 1.16
N LEU A 55 -6.12 -4.17 1.38
CA LEU A 55 -5.13 -3.77 0.39
C LEU A 55 -3.75 -4.22 0.85
N PHE A 56 -3.04 -4.91 -0.05
CA PHE A 56 -1.63 -5.23 0.09
C PHE A 56 -0.86 -4.33 -0.87
N ILE A 57 -0.11 -3.39 -0.31
CA ILE A 57 0.60 -2.38 -1.10
C ILE A 57 2.08 -2.71 -1.07
N GLU A 58 2.62 -3.00 -2.24
CA GLU A 58 4.04 -3.09 -2.47
C GLU A 58 4.53 -1.73 -2.97
N THR A 59 5.37 -1.09 -2.18
CA THR A 59 6.01 0.16 -2.58
C THR A 59 7.24 -0.19 -3.40
N ASP A 60 7.23 0.19 -4.67
CA ASP A 60 8.40 0.09 -5.53
C ASP A 60 9.37 1.21 -5.17
N VAL A 61 10.14 1.00 -4.09
CA VAL A 61 11.08 1.98 -3.56
C VAL A 61 12.38 1.86 -4.35
N TYR A 62 12.52 2.69 -5.38
CA TYR A 62 13.67 2.78 -6.28
C TYR A 62 15.00 3.24 -5.63
N SER A 63 15.14 3.26 -4.31
CA SER A 63 16.46 3.53 -3.72
C SER A 63 16.68 2.82 -2.38
N ASP A 64 17.73 2.00 -2.35
CA ASP A 64 18.32 1.33 -1.19
C ASP A 64 18.70 2.27 -0.02
N GLN A 65 18.50 3.59 -0.17
CA GLN A 65 18.93 4.62 0.76
C GLN A 65 17.78 5.29 1.53
N SER A 66 16.52 5.02 1.15
CA SER A 66 15.38 5.63 1.81
C SER A 66 14.92 4.78 3.01
N LYS A 67 15.18 5.30 4.22
CA LYS A 67 14.67 4.75 5.48
C LYS A 67 13.33 5.40 5.81
N PHE A 68 12.37 4.59 6.25
CA PHE A 68 11.06 5.06 6.69
C PHE A 68 10.77 4.54 8.09
N THR A 69 10.11 5.37 8.90
CA THR A 69 9.57 4.95 10.20
C THR A 69 8.07 4.70 10.07
N LEU A 70 7.51 3.89 10.97
CA LEU A 70 6.07 3.60 10.96
C LEU A 70 5.20 4.86 11.10
N ASP A 71 5.73 5.93 11.71
CA ASP A 71 5.06 7.22 11.82
C ASP A 71 4.95 7.99 10.50
N ASN A 72 5.70 7.58 9.47
CA ASN A 72 5.56 8.19 8.14
C ASN A 72 4.28 7.73 7.43
N PHE A 73 3.69 6.61 7.85
CA PHE A 73 2.51 6.05 7.21
C PHE A 73 1.25 6.75 7.73
N PRO A 74 0.37 7.25 6.83
CA PRO A 74 -0.92 7.76 7.25
C PRO A 74 -1.74 6.63 7.87
N VAL A 75 -2.18 6.84 9.10
CA VAL A 75 -2.97 5.83 9.85
C VAL A 75 -4.31 5.56 9.17
N ASN A 76 -4.93 6.60 8.61
CA ASN A 76 -6.15 6.49 7.84
C ASN A 76 -5.95 7.24 6.52
N ILE A 77 -6.50 6.68 5.45
CA ILE A 77 -6.57 7.30 4.13
C ILE A 77 -7.98 7.13 3.58
N ASN A 78 -8.38 8.03 2.69
CA ASN A 78 -9.67 7.95 2.00
C ASN A 78 -9.44 7.80 0.51
N ILE A 79 -10.02 6.75 -0.08
CA ILE A 79 -9.93 6.47 -1.50
C ILE A 79 -11.36 6.46 -2.04
N ASN A 80 -11.70 7.46 -2.86
CA ASN A 80 -13.08 7.78 -3.20
C ASN A 80 -13.93 7.93 -1.91
N ASP A 81 -15.02 7.18 -1.79
CA ASP A 81 -15.93 7.20 -0.63
C ASP A 81 -15.62 6.13 0.43
N THR A 82 -14.45 5.46 0.35
CA THR A 82 -14.07 4.36 1.24
C THR A 82 -12.87 4.74 2.10
N SER A 83 -13.00 4.58 3.42
CA SER A 83 -11.91 4.80 4.37
C SER A 83 -11.14 3.51 4.64
N TYR A 84 -9.82 3.60 4.62
CA TYR A 84 -8.90 2.51 4.93
C TYR A 84 -8.03 2.87 6.12
N THR A 85 -7.80 1.88 6.99
CA THR A 85 -6.93 2.01 8.15
C THR A 85 -5.66 1.18 7.97
N PHE A 86 -4.51 1.78 8.25
CA PHE A 86 -3.22 1.11 8.23
C PHE A 86 -3.09 0.14 9.41
N TYR A 87 -2.90 -1.14 9.10
CA TYR A 87 -2.81 -2.24 10.07
C TYR A 87 -1.41 -2.83 10.22
N GLY A 88 -0.50 -2.59 9.27
CA GLY A 88 0.84 -3.14 9.38
C GLY A 88 1.68 -2.98 8.13
N ALA A 89 2.97 -3.20 8.30
CA ALA A 89 3.96 -3.20 7.24
C ALA A 89 4.92 -4.37 7.41
N VAL A 90 5.51 -4.80 6.31
CA VAL A 90 6.66 -5.69 6.30
C VAL A 90 7.86 -4.83 5.92
N GLY A 91 8.79 -4.67 6.85
CA GLY A 91 10.04 -3.95 6.62
C GLY A 91 11.13 -4.91 6.19
N TYR A 92 12.03 -4.44 5.34
CA TYR A 92 13.24 -5.15 4.95
C TYR A 92 14.46 -4.35 5.41
N SER A 93 15.30 -4.95 6.25
CA SER A 93 16.56 -4.36 6.69
C SER A 93 17.61 -5.45 6.91
N GLY A 94 18.87 -5.17 6.56
CA GLY A 94 19.97 -6.11 6.80
C GLY A 94 19.79 -7.50 6.17
N ASN A 95 19.20 -7.58 4.97
CA ASN A 95 18.85 -8.83 4.29
C ASN A 95 17.85 -9.72 5.06
N HIS A 96 16.98 -9.08 5.83
CA HIS A 96 15.99 -9.75 6.67
C HIS A 96 14.65 -9.03 6.65
N TYR A 97 13.55 -9.79 6.79
CA TYR A 97 12.20 -9.26 6.83
C TYR A 97 11.63 -9.28 8.25
N VAL A 98 11.00 -8.18 8.63
CA VAL A 98 10.36 -8.02 9.95
C VAL A 98 8.95 -7.48 9.76
N ALA A 99 7.98 -8.08 10.45
CA ALA A 99 6.58 -7.67 10.37
C ALA A 99 6.20 -6.74 11.53
N TYR A 100 5.53 -5.65 11.20
CA TYR A 100 5.03 -4.66 12.13
C TYR A 100 3.50 -4.64 12.06
N ILE A 101 2.83 -4.90 13.19
CA ILE A 101 1.38 -5.06 13.24
C ILE A 101 0.78 -4.09 14.26
N ARG A 102 -0.23 -3.35 13.85
CA ARG A 102 -1.05 -2.51 14.71
C ARG A 102 -2.28 -3.29 15.18
N ARG A 103 -2.42 -3.40 16.50
CA ARG A 103 -3.57 -4.03 17.15
C ARG A 103 -4.74 -3.05 17.27
N SER A 104 -5.94 -3.59 17.52
CA SER A 104 -7.17 -2.80 17.73
C SER A 104 -7.11 -1.84 18.91
N ASN A 105 -6.20 -2.08 19.88
CA ASN A 105 -5.92 -1.16 20.99
C ASN A 105 -4.85 -0.10 20.67
N ASN A 106 -4.54 0.11 19.39
CA ASN A 106 -3.51 1.02 18.87
C ASN A 106 -2.06 0.69 19.29
N LYS A 107 -1.80 -0.47 19.88
CA LYS A 107 -0.44 -0.92 20.17
C LYS A 107 0.20 -1.52 18.93
N TRP A 108 1.48 -1.22 18.75
CA TRP A 108 2.29 -1.79 17.70
C TRP A 108 3.13 -2.95 18.22
N GLU A 109 3.22 -4.00 17.42
CA GLU A 109 3.97 -5.20 17.69
C GLU A 109 4.94 -5.48 16.56
N MET A 110 6.17 -5.80 16.91
CA MET A 110 7.19 -6.28 16.00
C MET A 110 7.31 -7.80 16.13
N HIS A 111 7.19 -8.48 15.00
CA HIS A 111 7.28 -9.94 14.85
C HIS A 111 8.50 -10.26 13.98
N ASN A 112 9.48 -10.95 14.56
CA ASN A 112 10.73 -11.31 13.91
C ASN A 112 10.92 -12.83 14.03
N ASP A 113 10.69 -13.57 12.95
CA ASP A 113 10.82 -15.03 12.86
C ASP A 113 10.31 -15.82 14.09
N LEU A 114 11.21 -16.55 14.73
CA LEU A 114 10.98 -17.46 15.84
C LEU A 114 11.21 -16.80 17.20
N PHE A 115 11.40 -15.48 17.26
CA PHE A 115 11.50 -14.78 18.53
C PHE A 115 10.19 -14.98 19.30
N LYS A 116 10.25 -15.84 20.33
CA LYS A 116 9.08 -16.22 21.15
C LYS A 116 8.39 -15.02 21.82
N LYS A 117 9.11 -13.91 21.98
CA LYS A 117 8.60 -12.69 22.61
C LYS A 117 8.29 -11.65 21.55
N ILE A 118 7.01 -11.35 21.40
CA ILE A 118 6.54 -10.20 20.63
C ILE A 118 7.07 -8.93 21.30
N THR A 119 7.70 -8.06 20.51
CA THR A 119 8.20 -6.77 21.00
C THR A 119 7.13 -5.71 20.80
N VAL A 120 6.63 -5.14 21.89
CA VAL A 120 5.71 -3.99 21.82
C VAL A 120 6.51 -2.72 21.55
N ILE A 121 6.19 -2.03 20.46
CA ILE A 121 6.87 -0.80 20.04
C ILE A 121 6.30 0.36 20.86
N LYS A 122 7.18 1.03 21.62
CA LYS A 122 6.82 2.17 22.47
C LYS A 122 7.25 3.52 21.88
N ASN A 123 8.30 3.52 21.05
CA ASN A 123 8.82 4.67 20.33
C ASN A 123 9.26 4.20 18.93
N PHE A 124 8.88 4.93 17.89
CA PHE A 124 9.18 4.59 16.51
C PHE A 124 10.57 5.07 16.05
N ASP A 125 11.25 5.89 16.87
CA ASP A 125 12.60 6.44 16.60
C ASP A 125 13.74 5.42 16.72
N LYS A 126 13.47 4.19 17.17
CA LYS A 126 14.49 3.15 17.44
C LYS A 126 14.36 1.90 16.57
N LEU A 127 13.76 2.04 15.39
CA LEU A 127 13.74 0.96 14.40
C LEU A 127 14.97 1.14 13.51
N GLU A 128 16.09 0.53 13.92
CA GLU A 128 17.33 0.44 13.12
C GLU A 128 17.26 -0.66 12.06
#